data_AF-A0AB37UG60-F1
#
_entry.id   AF-A0AB37UG60-F1
#
_cell.length_a   1.000
_cell.length_b   1.000
_cell.length_c   1.000
_cell.angle_alpha   90.00
_cell.angle_beta   90.00
_cell.angle_gamma   90.00
#
_symmetry.space_group_name_H-M   'P 1'
#
loop_
_entity.id
_entity.type
_entity.pdbx_description
1 polymer ?
#
loop_
_entity_poly.entity_id
_entity_poly.type
_entity_poly.pdbx_seq_one_letter_code
_entity_poly.pdbx_strand_id
1 'polypeptide(L)'
;MAERKKRTIAGDKTICLPIEADNDYDQLIEDTKAFRVYLDKLIATHRELFPIGIEEGYCFHGFVESGKLHMSTRRIRLKCNGQAYQLRPDTVMPYMIGKTEEVEKGLYLRRYGVPYEGIAHVLGHSAMYWYQATQALGRASLVGTTVKDPEAIPPSSGG
;
A
#
# COMPACT_ATOMS: atom_id res chain seq x y z
N MET A 1 -8.45 -32.03 -10.62
CA MET A 1 -8.92 -31.37 -9.38
C MET A 1 -8.63 -29.89 -9.52
N ALA A 2 -9.65 -29.03 -9.50
CA ALA A 2 -9.43 -27.59 -9.66
C ALA A 2 -8.79 -27.03 -8.39
N GLU A 3 -7.60 -26.47 -8.51
CA GLU A 3 -6.87 -25.86 -7.41
C GLU A 3 -7.70 -24.70 -6.83
N ARG A 4 -8.04 -24.82 -5.55
CA ARG A 4 -8.90 -23.86 -4.85
C ARG A 4 -8.12 -22.55 -4.70
N LYS A 5 -8.40 -21.58 -5.58
CA LYS A 5 -7.78 -20.24 -5.59
C LYS A 5 -7.78 -19.65 -4.18
N LYS A 6 -6.61 -19.56 -3.54
CA LYS A 6 -6.43 -18.96 -2.21
C LYS A 6 -7.09 -17.58 -2.21
N ARG A 7 -7.98 -17.34 -1.24
CA ARG A 7 -8.73 -16.10 -1.10
C ARG A 7 -7.73 -14.98 -0.77
N THR A 8 -7.39 -14.17 -1.76
CA THR A 8 -6.46 -13.03 -1.58
C THR A 8 -7.08 -12.04 -0.61
N ILE A 9 -6.32 -11.62 0.40
CA ILE A 9 -6.74 -10.61 1.37
C ILE A 9 -6.85 -9.27 0.62
N ALA A 10 -7.86 -8.46 0.91
CA ALA A 10 -7.94 -7.12 0.32
C ALA A 10 -6.69 -6.32 0.74
N GLY A 11 -5.89 -5.84 -0.21
CA GLY A 11 -4.58 -5.21 0.04
C GLY A 11 -3.35 -6.05 -0.36
N ASP A 12 -3.54 -7.34 -0.63
CA ASP A 12 -2.46 -8.30 -1.01
C ASP A 12 -1.89 -8.04 -2.42
N LYS A 13 -2.48 -7.11 -3.18
CA LYS A 13 -2.07 -6.75 -4.54
C LYS A 13 -1.75 -5.26 -4.68
N THR A 14 -1.23 -4.67 -3.62
CA THR A 14 -0.81 -3.27 -3.59
C THR A 14 0.62 -3.19 -3.06
N ILE A 15 1.50 -2.56 -3.83
CA ILE A 15 2.89 -2.29 -3.47
C ILE A 15 2.94 -0.83 -3.03
N CYS A 16 3.48 -0.58 -1.83
CA CYS A 16 3.70 0.76 -1.31
C CYS A 16 5.07 1.25 -1.80
N LEU A 17 5.10 2.35 -2.55
CA LEU A 17 6.33 2.95 -3.04
C LEU A 17 6.70 4.16 -2.19
N PRO A 18 7.95 4.26 -1.70
CA PRO A 18 8.46 5.50 -1.14
C PRO A 18 8.65 6.49 -2.28
N ILE A 19 7.76 7.49 -2.36
CA ILE A 19 7.90 8.56 -3.35
C ILE A 19 8.63 9.73 -2.69
N GLU A 20 9.71 10.18 -3.31
CA GLU A 20 10.44 11.35 -2.83
C GLU A 20 9.51 12.58 -2.81
N ALA A 21 9.52 13.33 -1.71
CA ALA A 21 8.59 14.44 -1.49
C ALA A 21 8.70 15.57 -2.54
N ASP A 22 9.87 15.70 -3.16
CA ASP A 22 10.13 16.71 -4.21
C ASP A 22 9.65 16.27 -5.60
N ASN A 23 9.22 15.02 -5.78
CA ASN A 23 8.67 14.56 -7.05
C ASN A 23 7.20 14.95 -7.18
N ASP A 24 6.86 15.59 -8.28
CA ASP A 24 5.47 15.69 -8.74
C ASP A 24 5.01 14.30 -9.19
N TYR A 25 4.29 13.62 -8.29
CA TYR A 25 3.82 12.26 -8.54
C TYR A 25 2.90 12.17 -9.76
N ASP A 26 2.03 13.16 -9.96
CA ASP A 26 1.04 13.15 -11.04
C ASP A 26 1.74 13.25 -12.41
N GLN A 27 2.75 14.11 -12.52
CA GLN A 27 3.59 14.17 -13.73
C GLN A 27 4.42 12.89 -13.92
N LEU A 28 5.00 12.37 -12.82
CA LEU A 28 5.84 11.18 -12.85
C LEU A 28 5.06 9.96 -13.37
N ILE A 29 3.79 9.81 -12.99
CA ILE A 29 2.96 8.69 -13.48
C ILE A 29 2.47 8.89 -14.90
N GLU A 30 2.51 10.06 -15.51
CA GLU A 30 2.11 10.23 -16.90
C GLU A 30 3.22 9.78 -17.86
N ASP A 31 4.48 10.11 -17.55
CA ASP A 31 5.64 9.68 -18.33
C ASP A 31 5.99 8.21 -18.05
N THR A 32 5.55 7.34 -18.96
CA THR A 32 5.80 5.89 -18.87
C THR A 32 7.29 5.53 -18.86
N LYS A 33 8.15 6.28 -19.56
CA LYS A 33 9.59 6.00 -19.63
C LYS A 33 10.29 6.47 -18.35
N ALA A 34 10.00 7.70 -17.90
CA ALA A 34 10.55 8.20 -16.65
C ALA A 34 10.12 7.33 -15.46
N PHE A 35 8.83 6.96 -15.40
CA PHE A 35 8.32 6.09 -14.36
C PHE A 35 8.97 4.70 -14.36
N ARG A 36 9.28 4.14 -15.55
CA ARG A 36 10.02 2.87 -15.67
C ARG A 36 11.40 2.97 -15.03
N VAL A 37 12.16 4.02 -15.38
CA VAL A 37 13.51 4.25 -14.85
C VAL A 37 13.46 4.43 -13.32
N TYR A 38 12.49 5.21 -12.83
CA TYR A 38 12.28 5.41 -11.40
C TYR A 38 11.95 4.10 -10.67
N LEU A 39 11.03 3.30 -11.22
CA LEU A 39 10.63 2.03 -10.63
C LEU A 39 11.76 1.00 -10.65
N ASP A 40 12.56 0.93 -11.72
CA ASP A 40 13.71 0.03 -11.82
C ASP A 40 14.79 0.40 -10.78
N LYS A 41 15.01 1.71 -10.52
CA LYS A 41 15.88 2.20 -9.43
C LYS A 41 15.34 1.75 -8.05
N LEU A 42 14.03 1.87 -7.82
CA LEU A 42 13.41 1.43 -6.57
C LEU A 42 13.52 -0.08 -6.37
N ILE A 43 13.31 -0.90 -7.42
CA ILE A 43 13.45 -2.35 -7.35
C ILE A 43 14.89 -2.75 -6.99
N ALA A 44 15.88 -2.04 -7.55
CA ALA A 44 17.28 -2.28 -7.24
C ALA A 44 17.65 -1.90 -5.79
N THR A 45 17.04 -0.83 -5.25
CA THR A 45 17.38 -0.28 -3.92
C THR A 45 16.60 -0.94 -2.78
N HIS A 46 15.32 -1.25 -3.02
CA HIS A 46 14.36 -1.73 -2.01
C HIS A 46 13.61 -2.96 -2.51
N ARG A 47 14.36 -4.03 -2.79
CA ARG A 47 13.82 -5.25 -3.38
C ARG A 47 12.76 -5.92 -2.50
N GLU A 48 12.87 -5.74 -1.19
CA GLU A 48 11.96 -6.26 -0.16
C GLU A 48 10.54 -5.67 -0.23
N LEU A 49 10.35 -4.52 -0.89
CA LEU A 49 9.03 -3.94 -1.10
C LEU A 49 8.24 -4.64 -2.20
N PHE A 50 8.92 -5.42 -3.04
CA PHE A 50 8.34 -6.03 -4.23
C PHE A 50 8.07 -7.52 -4.03
N PRO A 51 7.04 -8.06 -4.70
CA PRO A 51 6.77 -9.50 -4.68
C PRO A 51 7.93 -10.30 -5.30
N ILE A 52 8.10 -11.53 -4.81
CA ILE A 52 9.07 -12.49 -5.35
C ILE A 52 8.85 -12.66 -6.87
N GLY A 53 9.94 -12.64 -7.64
CA GLY A 53 9.92 -12.76 -9.10
C GLY A 53 9.81 -11.43 -9.86
N ILE A 54 9.84 -10.28 -9.17
CA ILE A 54 9.92 -8.97 -9.84
C ILE A 54 11.18 -8.83 -10.72
N GLU A 55 12.27 -9.52 -10.38
CA GLU A 55 13.54 -9.51 -11.10
C GLU A 55 13.44 -10.12 -12.50
N GLU A 56 12.49 -11.04 -12.73
CA GLU A 56 12.17 -11.58 -14.05
C GLU A 56 11.46 -10.55 -14.95
N GLY A 57 11.14 -9.39 -14.37
CA GLY A 57 10.60 -8.23 -15.03
C GLY A 57 9.08 -8.11 -14.94
N TYR A 58 8.60 -6.95 -15.36
CA TYR A 58 7.20 -6.57 -15.32
C TYR A 58 6.79 -5.79 -16.58
N CYS A 59 5.48 -5.70 -16.77
CA CYS A 59 4.85 -4.84 -17.77
C CYS A 59 3.90 -3.86 -17.07
N PHE A 60 3.78 -2.63 -17.59
CA PHE A 60 2.72 -1.73 -17.14
C PHE A 60 1.35 -2.28 -17.53
N HIS A 61 0.39 -2.12 -16.64
CA HIS A 61 -0.95 -2.70 -16.75
C HIS A 61 -2.04 -1.66 -16.48
N GLY A 62 -1.87 -0.47 -17.08
CA GLY A 62 -2.81 0.65 -16.98
C GLY A 62 -2.78 1.36 -15.62
N PHE A 63 -3.89 2.05 -15.34
CA PHE A 63 -4.07 2.90 -14.17
C PHE A 63 -5.26 2.44 -13.32
N VAL A 64 -5.27 2.87 -12.06
CA VAL A 64 -6.42 2.84 -11.16
C VAL A 64 -6.65 4.26 -10.67
N GLU A 65 -7.85 4.76 -10.90
CA GLU A 65 -8.29 6.06 -10.40
C GLU A 65 -9.01 5.89 -9.08
N SER A 66 -8.60 6.65 -8.07
CA SER A 66 -9.33 6.76 -6.82
C SER A 66 -10.27 7.96 -6.90
N GLY A 67 -11.57 7.71 -7.05
CA GLY A 67 -12.57 8.78 -7.02
C GLY A 67 -12.61 9.53 -5.67
N LYS A 68 -12.17 8.90 -4.58
CA LYS A 68 -12.11 9.54 -3.24
C LYS A 68 -10.96 10.54 -3.11
N LEU A 69 -9.84 10.28 -3.78
CA LEU A 69 -8.62 11.10 -3.68
C LEU A 69 -8.36 11.93 -4.93
N HIS A 70 -9.18 11.76 -5.97
CA HIS A 70 -8.97 12.33 -7.31
C HIS A 70 -7.54 12.09 -7.82
N MET A 71 -7.05 10.87 -7.61
CA MET A 71 -5.66 10.50 -7.83
C MET A 71 -5.58 9.23 -8.66
N SER A 72 -4.71 9.24 -9.66
CA SER A 72 -4.39 8.09 -10.50
C SER A 72 -3.19 7.34 -9.93
N THR A 73 -3.20 6.02 -10.02
CA THR A 73 -2.07 5.16 -9.63
C THR A 73 -1.78 4.16 -10.73
N ARG A 74 -0.50 3.85 -10.98
CA ARG A 74 -0.13 2.85 -12.00
C ARG A 74 -0.30 1.43 -11.48
N ARG A 75 -0.47 0.50 -12.42
CA ARG A 75 -0.40 -0.94 -12.15
C ARG A 75 0.73 -1.58 -12.93
N ILE A 76 1.31 -2.61 -12.34
CA ILE A 76 2.25 -3.49 -13.02
C ILE A 76 1.72 -4.92 -13.02
N ARG A 77 2.16 -5.70 -13.98
CA ARG A 77 1.93 -7.13 -14.05
C ARG A 77 3.28 -7.83 -14.14
N LEU A 78 3.53 -8.77 -13.23
CA LEU A 78 4.75 -9.56 -13.23
C LEU A 78 4.76 -10.51 -14.43
N LYS A 79 5.91 -10.70 -15.05
CA LYS A 79 6.07 -11.62 -16.19
C LYS A 79 6.04 -13.08 -15.75
N CYS A 80 6.63 -13.40 -14.60
CA CYS A 80 6.79 -14.76 -14.09
C CYS A 80 5.45 -15.49 -13.81
N ASN A 81 4.45 -14.77 -13.30
CA ASN A 81 3.19 -15.37 -12.85
C ASN A 81 1.93 -14.63 -13.35
N GLY A 82 2.09 -13.56 -14.14
CA GLY A 82 0.98 -12.78 -14.69
C GLY A 82 0.16 -12.02 -13.64
N GLN A 83 0.59 -11.97 -12.38
CA GLN A 83 -0.14 -11.27 -11.33
C GLN A 83 0.00 -9.77 -11.46
N ALA A 84 -1.11 -9.05 -11.30
CA ALA A 84 -1.17 -7.60 -11.36
C ALA A 84 -1.20 -6.98 -9.97
N TYR A 85 -0.38 -5.96 -9.77
CA TYR A 85 -0.22 -5.19 -8.53
C TYR A 85 -0.46 -3.70 -8.81
N GLN A 86 -1.16 -3.03 -7.90
CA GLN A 86 -1.28 -1.58 -7.89
C GLN A 86 -0.06 -0.97 -7.20
N LEU A 87 0.46 0.13 -7.75
CA LEU A 87 1.56 0.90 -7.18
C LEU A 87 0.97 2.11 -6.45
N ARG A 88 0.92 2.07 -5.13
CA ARG A 88 0.42 3.14 -4.27
C ARG A 88 1.62 3.92 -3.68
N PRO A 89 1.63 5.25 -3.68
CA PRO A 89 2.64 6.01 -2.94
C PRO A 89 2.40 5.92 -1.43
N ASP A 90 3.48 5.97 -0.65
CA ASP A 90 3.50 6.03 0.81
C ASP A 90 2.76 7.25 1.40
N THR A 91 2.61 8.33 0.64
CA THR A 91 1.82 9.52 0.99
C THR A 91 0.30 9.25 1.08
N VAL A 92 -0.16 8.04 0.76
CA VAL A 92 -1.58 7.65 0.79
C VAL A 92 -1.79 6.43 1.68
N MET A 93 -2.81 6.42 2.52
CA MET A 93 -3.14 5.30 3.40
C MET A 93 -3.56 4.02 2.63
N PRO A 94 -3.42 2.82 3.26
CA PRO A 94 -4.00 1.60 2.72
C PRO A 94 -5.48 1.76 2.35
N TYR A 95 -5.92 1.03 1.31
CA TYR A 95 -7.26 1.14 0.72
C TYR A 95 -7.62 2.54 0.17
N MET A 96 -6.63 3.42 -0.03
CA MET A 96 -6.81 4.77 -0.57
C MET A 96 -7.83 5.59 0.24
N ILE A 97 -7.87 5.41 1.57
CA ILE A 97 -8.83 6.09 2.44
C ILE A 97 -8.58 7.59 2.49
N GLY A 98 -7.32 8.01 2.60
CA GLY A 98 -6.91 9.39 2.84
C GLY A 98 -5.42 9.56 2.60
N LYS A 99 -4.95 10.81 2.54
CA LYS A 99 -3.51 11.10 2.55
C LYS A 99 -2.94 10.82 3.95
N THR A 100 -1.73 10.29 4.00
CA THR A 100 -1.06 9.93 5.25
C THR A 100 -0.92 11.13 6.20
N GLU A 101 -0.54 12.30 5.68
CA GLU A 101 -0.37 13.53 6.47
C GLU A 101 -1.66 14.01 7.17
N GLU A 102 -2.82 13.82 6.52
CA GLU A 102 -4.11 14.18 7.10
C GLU A 102 -4.53 13.15 8.16
N VAL A 103 -4.42 11.87 7.79
CA VAL A 103 -4.88 10.76 8.61
C VAL A 103 -4.03 10.60 9.87
N GLU A 104 -2.72 10.86 9.81
CA GLU A 104 -1.82 10.73 10.96
C GLU A 104 -2.28 11.59 12.14
N LYS A 105 -2.80 12.81 11.87
CA LYS A 105 -3.21 13.76 12.92
C LYS A 105 -4.39 13.19 13.71
N GLY A 106 -5.37 12.61 13.02
CA GLY A 106 -6.50 11.95 13.67
C GLY A 106 -6.11 10.68 14.41
N LEU A 107 -5.23 9.87 13.82
CA LEU A 107 -4.72 8.65 14.49
C LEU A 107 -3.86 8.97 15.72
N TYR A 108 -3.10 10.07 15.67
CA TYR A 108 -2.36 10.59 16.81
C TYR A 108 -3.31 10.95 17.96
N LEU A 109 -4.39 11.68 17.69
CA LEU A 109 -5.41 11.96 18.70
C LEU A 109 -6.08 10.68 19.22
N ARG A 110 -6.34 9.72 18.32
CA ARG A 110 -6.95 8.44 18.68
C ARG A 110 -6.12 7.66 19.70
N ARG A 111 -4.78 7.77 19.65
CA ARG A 111 -3.85 7.17 20.62
C ARG A 111 -4.10 7.65 22.05
N TYR A 112 -4.57 8.89 22.24
CA TYR A 112 -4.90 9.47 23.54
C TYR A 112 -6.35 9.20 23.97
N GLY A 113 -7.07 8.33 23.26
CA GLY A 113 -8.44 7.95 23.63
C GLY A 113 -9.52 8.93 23.16
N VAL A 114 -9.17 9.90 22.30
CA VAL A 114 -10.18 10.82 21.72
C VAL A 114 -11.19 10.01 20.89
N PRO A 115 -12.50 10.17 21.12
CA PRO A 115 -13.54 9.48 20.36
C PRO A 115 -13.57 9.95 18.90
N TYR A 116 -14.07 9.12 17.97
CA TYR A 116 -14.08 9.45 16.54
C TYR A 116 -14.91 10.69 16.22
N GLU A 117 -15.98 10.93 16.98
CA GLU A 117 -16.82 12.12 16.91
C GLU A 117 -16.04 13.38 17.31
N GLY A 118 -15.17 13.27 18.32
CA GLY A 118 -14.29 14.35 18.74
C GLY A 118 -13.22 14.66 17.70
N ILE A 119 -12.65 13.63 17.07
CA ILE A 119 -11.70 13.81 15.95
C ILE A 119 -12.42 14.46 14.78
N ALA A 120 -13.63 13.98 14.43
CA ALA A 120 -14.44 14.55 13.37
C ALA A 120 -14.78 16.03 13.60
N HIS A 121 -15.08 16.39 14.86
CA HIS A 121 -15.37 17.76 15.23
C HIS A 121 -14.16 18.70 15.03
N VAL A 122 -12.95 18.24 15.31
CA VAL A 122 -11.73 19.07 15.27
C VAL A 122 -11.06 19.06 13.88
N LEU A 123 -11.00 17.91 13.22
CA LEU A 123 -10.27 17.70 11.96
C LEU A 123 -11.18 17.55 10.73
N GLY A 124 -12.50 17.60 10.92
CA GLY A 124 -13.46 17.38 9.85
C GLY A 124 -13.66 15.89 9.52
N HIS A 125 -14.27 15.61 8.37
CA HIS A 125 -14.77 14.27 7.99
C HIS A 125 -15.82 13.70 8.96
N SER A 126 -16.33 12.51 8.67
CA SER A 126 -17.27 11.81 9.54
C SER A 126 -16.53 10.94 10.57
N ALA A 127 -17.16 10.68 11.72
CA ALA A 127 -16.63 9.70 12.68
C ALA A 127 -16.37 8.33 12.03
N MET A 128 -17.21 7.94 11.07
CA MET A 128 -17.05 6.70 10.32
C MET A 128 -15.80 6.70 9.42
N TYR A 129 -15.42 7.84 8.84
CA TYR A 129 -14.16 7.96 8.09
C TYR A 129 -12.96 7.67 8.99
N TRP A 130 -12.90 8.27 10.18
CA TRP A 130 -11.82 8.05 11.15
C TRP A 130 -11.76 6.62 11.67
N TYR A 131 -12.92 5.99 11.88
CA TYR A 131 -13.00 4.56 12.18
C TYR A 131 -12.42 3.71 11.05
N GLN A 132 -12.80 3.97 9.79
CA GLN A 132 -12.27 3.24 8.63
C GLN A 132 -10.76 3.45 8.46
N ALA A 133 -10.25 4.66 8.67
CA ALA A 133 -8.83 4.99 8.62
C ALA A 133 -8.03 4.19 9.66
N THR A 134 -8.54 4.07 10.89
CA THR A 134 -7.94 3.26 11.94
C THR A 134 -7.93 1.77 11.55
N GLN A 135 -9.05 1.27 11.04
CA GLN A 135 -9.18 -0.14 10.62
C GLN A 135 -8.30 -0.48 9.41
N ALA A 136 -8.03 0.48 8.51
CA ALA A 136 -7.19 0.26 7.35
C ALA A 136 -5.74 -0.08 7.73
N LEU A 137 -5.21 0.51 8.81
CA LEU A 137 -3.90 0.11 9.33
C LEU A 137 -3.91 -1.30 9.91
N GLY A 138 -4.93 -1.64 10.70
CA GLY A 138 -5.04 -2.97 11.32
C GLY A 138 -5.27 -4.11 10.32
N ARG A 139 -5.74 -3.79 9.10
CA ARG A 139 -6.00 -4.77 8.02
C ARG A 139 -4.88 -4.86 7.00
N ALA A 140 -3.93 -3.93 7.01
CA ALA A 140 -2.76 -4.04 6.16
C ALA A 140 -2.01 -5.33 6.53
N SER A 141 -1.71 -6.17 5.54
CA SER A 141 -1.02 -7.43 5.77
C SER A 141 0.41 -7.16 6.27
N LEU A 142 0.61 -7.23 7.59
CA LEU A 142 1.94 -7.21 8.23
C LEU A 142 2.72 -8.52 7.99
N VAL A 143 2.05 -9.58 7.56
CA VAL A 143 2.64 -10.91 7.39
C VAL A 143 3.59 -10.96 6.19
N GLY A 144 3.40 -10.09 5.19
CA GLY A 144 4.30 -9.99 4.03
C GLY A 144 5.67 -9.38 4.33
N THR A 145 5.84 -8.68 5.46
CA THR A 145 7.08 -7.96 5.81
C THR A 145 7.87 -8.60 6.96
N THR A 146 7.30 -9.60 7.66
CA THR A 146 7.84 -10.05 8.96
C THR A 146 8.53 -11.41 8.93
N VAL A 147 8.28 -12.28 7.94
CA VAL A 147 9.03 -13.55 7.83
C VAL A 147 10.11 -13.41 6.76
N LYS A 148 11.26 -12.85 7.16
CA LYS A 148 12.47 -12.77 6.34
C LYS A 148 13.18 -14.12 6.21
N ASP A 149 12.93 -15.03 7.17
CA ASP A 149 13.41 -16.40 7.18
C ASP A 149 12.38 -17.25 7.95
N PRO A 150 11.76 -18.28 7.34
CA PRO A 150 10.85 -19.18 8.04
C PRO A 150 11.54 -19.94 9.19
N GLU A 151 12.88 -20.04 9.20
CA GLU A 151 13.65 -20.64 10.29
C GLU A 151 13.93 -19.67 11.45
N ALA A 152 13.75 -18.36 11.26
CA ALA A 152 13.92 -17.35 12.31
C ALA A 152 12.66 -17.14 13.17
N ILE A 153 11.60 -17.90 12.91
CA ILE A 153 10.41 -17.92 13.77
C ILE A 153 10.80 -18.66 15.05
N PRO A 154 10.84 -18.00 16.23
CA PRO A 154 11.10 -18.73 17.47
C PRO A 154 10.04 -19.82 17.60
N PRO A 155 10.42 -21.05 18.02
CA PRO A 155 9.47 -22.13 18.17
C PRO A 155 8.31 -21.64 19.02
N SER A 156 7.10 -21.75 18.49
CA SER A 156 5.90 -21.39 19.23
C SER A 156 5.94 -22.16 20.54
N SER A 157 6.09 -21.45 21.66
CA SER A 157 5.90 -22.02 22.98
C SER A 157 4.44 -22.44 23.08
N GLY A 158 4.16 -23.68 22.70
CA GLY A 158 2.88 -24.32 22.87
C GLY A 158 2.58 -24.41 24.36
N GLY A 159 1.42 -23.88 24.73
CA GLY A 159 0.68 -24.21 25.95
C GLY A 159 -0.57 -24.98 25.57
#